data_AF-A0A317Z4R2-F1
#
_entry.id   AF-A0A317Z4R2-F1
#
_cell.length_a   1.000
_cell.length_b   1.000
_cell.length_c   1.000
_cell.angle_alpha   90.00
_cell.angle_beta   90.00
_cell.angle_gamma   90.00
#
_symmetry.space_group_name_H-M   'P 1'
#
loop_
_entity.id
_entity.type
_entity.pdbx_description
1 polymer ?
#
loop_
_entity_poly.entity_id
_entity_poly.type
_entity_poly.pdbx_seq_one_letter_code
_entity_poly.pdbx_strand_id
1 'polypeptide(L)'
;MKFTELTVEEYDQFVQNPALESHYFQVKENIATREADDFQVVLLGVKDDNNQVLAASLFSKIPTAGSYVYYSNRGPGETKLE
;
A
#
# COMPACT_ATOMS: atom_id res chain seq x y z
N MET A 1 0.15 8.84 15.84
CA MET A 1 -0.23 7.95 14.70
C MET A 1 -1.11 8.71 13.72
N LYS A 2 -0.79 8.69 12.41
CA LYS A 2 -1.51 9.40 11.36
C LYS A 2 -1.65 8.56 10.09
N PHE A 3 -2.86 8.55 9.51
CA PHE A 3 -3.12 7.98 8.19
C PHE A 3 -2.66 8.95 7.09
N THR A 4 -1.93 8.44 6.09
CA THR A 4 -1.32 9.27 5.04
C THR A 4 -1.06 8.48 3.76
N GLU A 5 -0.89 9.19 2.65
CA GLU A 5 -0.24 8.66 1.46
C GLU A 5 1.25 8.41 1.76
N LEU A 6 1.77 7.32 1.19
CA LEU A 6 3.18 6.92 1.27
C LEU A 6 3.86 7.17 -0.07
N THR A 7 5.16 7.47 -0.03
CA THR A 7 5.97 7.43 -1.25
C THR A 7 6.22 5.98 -1.66
N VAL A 8 6.61 5.76 -2.93
CA VAL A 8 7.01 4.43 -3.41
C VAL A 8 8.19 3.88 -2.61
N GLU A 9 9.14 4.73 -2.22
CA GLU A 9 10.30 4.34 -1.42
C GLU A 9 9.91 3.88 -0.01
N GLU A 10 9.05 4.65 0.68
CA GLU A 10 8.56 4.29 2.02
C GLU A 10 7.78 2.98 1.99
N TYR A 11 7.00 2.77 0.93
CA TYR A 11 6.24 1.55 0.72
C TYR A 11 7.15 0.35 0.43
N ASP A 12 8.14 0.48 -0.48
CA ASP A 12 9.09 -0.57 -0.85
C ASP A 12 9.93 -1.00 0.37
N GLN A 13 10.41 -0.03 1.15
CA GLN A 13 11.15 -0.30 2.40
C GLN A 13 10.30 -1.06 3.42
N PHE A 14 9.01 -0.72 3.53
CA PHE A 14 8.09 -1.43 4.42
C PHE A 14 7.86 -2.87 3.96
N VAL A 15 7.45 -3.09 2.70
CA VAL A 15 7.07 -4.43 2.20
C VAL A 15 8.25 -5.39 1.98
N GLN A 16 9.48 -4.89 1.92
CA GLN A 16 10.68 -5.73 1.90
C GLN A 16 11.05 -6.32 3.27
N ASN A 17 10.41 -5.87 4.36
CA ASN A 17 10.69 -6.41 5.69
C ASN A 17 10.20 -7.87 5.80
N PRO A 18 11.10 -8.85 5.93
CA PRO A 18 10.75 -10.28 5.95
C PRO A 18 9.94 -10.69 7.19
N ALA A 19 9.85 -9.83 8.21
CA ALA A 19 9.02 -10.03 9.39
C ALA A 19 7.54 -9.68 9.19
N LEU A 20 7.19 -9.05 8.05
CA LEU A 20 5.82 -8.70 7.73
C LEU A 20 5.18 -9.78 6.86
N GLU A 21 3.91 -10.08 7.12
CA GLU A 21 3.07 -10.90 6.24
C GLU A 21 2.68 -10.09 4.98
N SER A 22 3.68 -9.63 4.22
CA SER A 22 3.47 -8.92 2.96
C SER A 22 3.07 -9.95 1.90
N HIS A 23 1.77 -10.05 1.64
CA HIS A 23 1.23 -10.88 0.57
C HIS A 23 1.90 -10.49 -0.76
N TYR A 24 2.25 -11.48 -1.61
CA TYR A 24 2.93 -11.29 -2.92
C TYR A 24 2.34 -10.18 -3.83
N PHE A 25 1.07 -9.80 -3.61
CA PHE A 25 0.39 -8.73 -4.34
C PHE A 25 0.68 -7.30 -3.84
N GLN A 26 1.46 -7.14 -2.77
CA GLN A 26 1.80 -5.86 -2.16
C GLN A 26 3.25 -5.42 -2.49
N VAL A 27 3.96 -6.06 -3.42
CA VAL A 27 5.30 -5.62 -3.85
C VAL A 27 5.24 -4.46 -4.87
N LYS A 28 6.32 -3.65 -4.95
CA LYS A 28 6.38 -2.47 -5.84
C LYS A 28 6.20 -2.80 -7.32
N GLU A 29 6.57 -4.02 -7.73
CA GLU A 29 6.47 -4.49 -9.12
C GLU A 29 5.01 -4.59 -9.58
N ASN A 30 4.07 -4.72 -8.63
CA ASN A 30 2.64 -4.68 -8.93
C ASN A 30 2.15 -3.25 -9.23
N ILE A 31 2.88 -2.19 -8.88
CA ILE A 31 2.51 -0.82 -9.25
C ILE A 31 2.54 -0.70 -10.78
N ALA A 32 3.66 -1.05 -11.40
CA ALA A 32 3.83 -0.99 -12.85
C ALA A 32 2.83 -1.89 -13.59
N THR A 33 2.55 -3.08 -13.05
CA THR A 33 1.53 -3.98 -13.62
C THR A 33 0.15 -3.35 -13.61
N ARG A 34 -0.24 -2.68 -12.51
CA ARG A 34 -1.56 -2.04 -12.39
C ARG A 34 -1.70 -0.78 -13.22
N GLU A 35 -0.63 0.00 -13.34
CA GLU A 35 -0.61 1.17 -14.24
C GLU A 35 -0.68 0.73 -15.71
N ALA A 36 -0.07 -0.40 -16.09
CA ALA A 36 -0.21 -0.97 -17.42
C ALA A 36 -1.65 -1.43 -17.74
N ASP A 37 -2.41 -1.82 -16.71
CA ASP A 37 -3.84 -2.13 -16.80
C ASP A 37 -4.74 -0.88 -16.73
N ASP A 38 -4.17 0.32 -16.88
CA ASP A 38 -4.85 1.63 -16.87
C ASP A 38 -5.52 1.98 -15.52
N PHE A 39 -5.05 1.38 -14.42
CA PHE A 39 -5.46 1.75 -13.07
C PHE A 39 -4.52 2.79 -12.46
N GLN A 40 -5.10 3.81 -11.83
CA GLN A 40 -4.33 4.71 -10.96
C GLN A 40 -4.00 4.00 -9.64
N VAL A 41 -2.73 3.96 -9.25
CA VAL A 41 -2.29 3.36 -7.99
C VAL A 41 -2.16 4.43 -6.90
N VAL A 42 -2.60 4.12 -5.69
CA VAL A 42 -2.42 4.95 -4.50
C VAL A 42 -1.87 4.09 -3.37
N LEU A 43 -0.79 4.55 -2.74
CA LEU A 43 -0.15 3.87 -1.62
C LEU A 43 -0.57 4.57 -0.32
N LEU A 44 -1.24 3.83 0.56
CA LEU A 44 -1.76 4.38 1.81
C LEU A 44 -1.14 3.63 2.98
N GLY A 45 -0.92 4.35 4.09
CA GLY A 45 -0.36 3.75 5.29
C GLY A 45 -0.60 4.56 6.55
N VAL A 46 -0.11 4.03 7.66
CA VAL A 46 -0.14 4.67 8.97
C VAL A 46 1.29 4.93 9.41
N LYS A 47 1.59 6.18 9.77
CA LYS A 47 2.86 6.56 10.38
C LYS A 47 2.70 6.83 11.88
N ASP A 48 3.70 6.49 12.66
CA ASP A 48 3.81 6.91 14.06
C ASP A 48 4.26 8.39 14.16
N ASP A 49 4.47 8.87 15.38
CA ASP A 49 4.87 10.27 15.62
C ASP A 49 6.36 10.52 15.25
N ASN A 50 7.14 9.47 15.00
CA ASN A 50 8.51 9.52 14.49
C ASN A 50 8.59 9.37 12.96
N ASN A 51 7.46 9.40 12.26
CA ASN A 51 7.32 9.12 10.82
C ASN A 51 7.68 7.68 10.39
N GLN A 52 7.75 6.73 11.32
CA GLN A 52 7.93 5.33 10.99
C GLN A 52 6.63 4.74 10.44
N VAL A 53 6.72 4.02 9.31
CA VAL A 53 5.57 3.33 8.70
C VAL A 53 5.26 2.07 9.52
N LEU A 54 4.02 1.99 10.02
CA LEU A 54 3.54 0.88 10.84
C LEU A 54 2.66 -0.12 10.06
N ALA A 55 1.99 0.39 9.03
CA ALA A 55 1.15 -0.38 8.12
C ALA A 55 1.16 0.30 6.75
N ALA A 56 1.12 -0.50 5.69
CA ALA A 56 1.05 -0.02 4.33
C ALA A 56 0.15 -0.91 3.47
N SER A 57 -0.52 -0.32 2.49
CA SER A 57 -1.24 -1.08 1.47
C SER A 57 -1.30 -0.35 0.14
N LEU A 58 -1.14 -1.12 -0.94
CA LEU A 58 -1.35 -0.71 -2.32
C LEU A 58 -2.84 -0.83 -2.68
N PHE A 59 -3.41 0.31 -3.09
CA PHE A 59 -4.77 0.41 -3.61
C PHE A 59 -4.74 0.71 -5.10
N SER A 60 -5.57 0.01 -5.87
CA SER A 60 -5.92 0.42 -7.23
C SER A 60 -7.20 1.26 -7.17
N LYS A 61 -7.15 2.45 -7.76
CA LYS A 61 -8.29 3.35 -7.89
C LYS A 61 -8.99 3.02 -9.20
N ILE A 62 -10.15 2.38 -9.09
CA ILE A 62 -10.95 2.00 -10.25
C ILE A 62 -11.97 3.12 -10.51
N PRO A 63 -11.92 3.78 -11.68
CA PRO A 63 -12.95 4.74 -12.05
C PRO A 63 -14.28 4.00 -12.26
N THR A 64 -15.31 4.45 -11.56
CA THR A 64 -16.71 4.04 -11.79
C THR A 64 -17.50 5.25 -12.25
N ALA A 65 -18.64 5.05 -12.90
CA ALA A 65 -19.44 6.14 -13.44
C ALA A 65 -19.85 7.15 -12.34
N GLY A 66 -19.10 8.25 -12.24
CA GLY A 66 -19.29 9.32 -11.26
C GLY A 66 -18.62 9.14 -9.89
N SER A 67 -17.79 8.12 -9.66
CA SER A 67 -17.15 7.85 -8.33
C SER A 67 -15.87 6.99 -8.44
N TYR A 68 -15.14 6.83 -7.34
CA TYR A 68 -13.95 5.97 -7.26
C TYR A 68 -14.10 4.92 -6.17
N VAL A 69 -13.70 3.68 -6.46
CA VAL A 69 -13.64 2.59 -5.49
C VAL A 69 -12.18 2.23 -5.23
N TYR A 70 -11.82 2.12 -3.94
CA TYR A 70 -10.50 1.67 -3.49
C TYR A 70 -10.52 0.16 -3.29
N TYR A 71 -9.79 -0.58 -4.13
CA TYR A 71 -9.62 -2.02 -3.96
C TYR A 71 -8.29 -2.31 -3.29
N SER A 72 -8.32 -2.84 -2.05
CA SER A 72 -7.13 -3.36 -1.39
C SER A 72 -6.81 -4.74 -1.97
N ASN A 73 -5.65 -4.90 -2.59
CA ASN A 73 -5.20 -6.18 -3.11
C ASN A 73 -4.80 -7.14 -1.97
N ARG A 74 -5.79 -7.77 -1.32
CA ARG A 74 -5.60 -8.73 -0.20
C ARG A 74 -4.78 -8.16 0.98
N GLY A 75 -4.93 -6.87 1.28
CA GLY A 75 -4.26 -6.21 2.40
C GLY A 75 -5.22 -5.74 3.50
N PRO A 76 -4.69 -5.07 4.56
CA PRO A 76 -3.29 -4.68 4.73
C PRO A 76 -2.43 -5.77 5.39
N GLY A 77 -1.12 -5.76 5.13
CA GLY A 77 -0.15 -6.50 5.94
C GLY A 77 0.05 -5.79 7.27
N GLU A 78 -0.09 -6.50 8.38
CA GLU A 78 0.06 -5.95 9.74
C GLU A 78 1.36 -6.41 10.38
N THR A 79 2.05 -5.51 11.09
CA THR A 79 3.17 -5.86 11.97
C THR A 79 2.58 -6.40 13.28
N LYS A 80 2.89 -7.64 13.68
CA LYS A 80 2.56 -8.10 15.04
C LYS A 80 3.42 -7.35 16.04
N LEU A 81 2.78 -6.56 16.90
CA LEU A 81 3.39 -6.01 18.10
C LEU A 81 3.39 -7.12 19.16
N GLU A 82 4.58 -7.67 19.48
CA GLU A 82 4.82 -8.43 20.72
C GLU A 82 5.31 -7.51 21.83
#